data_AF-A0A7W0G530-F1
#
_entry.id   AF-A0A7W0G530-F1
#
_cell.length_a   1.000
_cell.length_b   1.000
_cell.length_c   1.000
_cell.angle_alpha   90.00
_cell.angle_beta   90.00
_cell.angle_gamma   90.00
#
_symmetry.space_group_name_H-M   'P 1'
#
loop_
_entity.id
_entity.type
_entity.pdbx_description
1 polymer ?
#
loop_
_entity_poly.entity_id
_entity_poly.type
_entity_poly.pdbx_seq_one_letter_code
_entity_poly.pdbx_strand_id
1 'polypeptide(L)' 'MADRYLFILIFGGVGAALTLASVLLWIRTRRFVAEALRAEGTVVGLAEGEGESGTVYAPVVRFRTRGGGVRQFTDP' A
#
# COMPACT_ATOMS: atom_id res chain seq x y z
N MET A 1 -15.43 -17.46 -38.22
CA MET A 1 -15.91 -18.04 -36.95
C MET A 1 -14.80 -18.18 -35.90
N ALA A 2 -13.58 -18.60 -36.26
CA ALA A 2 -12.45 -18.76 -35.34
C ALA A 2 -12.07 -17.47 -34.55
N ASP A 3 -12.09 -16.31 -35.20
CA ASP A 3 -11.72 -15.03 -34.57
C ASP A 3 -12.58 -14.65 -33.35
N ARG A 4 -13.86 -15.01 -33.38
CA ARG A 4 -14.77 -14.78 -32.24
C ARG A 4 -14.35 -15.58 -31.01
N TYR A 5 -13.96 -16.85 -31.21
CA TYR A 5 -13.53 -17.71 -30.11
C TYR A 5 -12.16 -17.29 -29.57
N LEU A 6 -11.24 -16.89 -30.44
CA LEU A 6 -9.94 -16.35 -30.05
C LEU A 6 -10.10 -15.08 -29.20
N PHE A 7 -10.97 -14.16 -29.63
CA PHE A 7 -11.29 -12.94 -28.88
C PHE A 7 -11.83 -13.26 -27.48
N ILE A 8 -12.81 -14.15 -27.37
CA ILE A 8 -13.39 -14.54 -26.08
C ILE A 8 -12.35 -15.19 -25.17
N LEU A 9 -11.48 -16.04 -25.71
CA LEU A 9 -10.43 -16.71 -24.94
C LEU A 9 -9.38 -15.72 -24.41
N ILE A 10 -8.96 -14.76 -25.24
CA ILE A 10 -7.96 -13.75 -24.81
C ILE A 10 -8.56 -12.83 -23.76
N PHE A 11 -9.68 -12.16 -24.07
CA PHE A 11 -10.28 -11.19 -23.15
C PHE A 11 -10.85 -11.85 -21.90
N GLY A 12 -11.49 -13.01 -22.05
CA GLY A 12 -11.96 -13.81 -20.93
C GLY A 12 -10.82 -14.32 -20.05
N GLY A 13 -9.73 -14.79 -20.66
CA GLY A 13 -8.54 -15.25 -19.95
C GLY A 13 -7.84 -14.12 -19.19
N VAL A 14 -7.64 -12.96 -19.82
CA VAL A 14 -7.04 -11.78 -19.17
C VAL A 14 -7.94 -11.27 -18.05
N GLY A 15 -9.25 -11.16 -18.29
CA GLY A 15 -10.22 -10.75 -17.28
C GLY A 15 -10.23 -11.69 -16.07
N ALA A 16 -10.21 -13.01 -16.32
CA ALA A 16 -10.12 -14.01 -15.26
C ALA A 16 -8.81 -13.89 -14.48
N ALA A 17 -7.68 -13.72 -15.15
CA ALA A 17 -6.37 -13.56 -14.51
C ALA A 17 -6.31 -12.30 -13.62
N LEU A 18 -6.78 -11.15 -14.12
CA LEU A 18 -6.85 -9.90 -13.36
C LEU A 18 -7.80 -10.02 -12.16
N THR A 19 -8.94 -10.68 -12.34
CA THR A 19 -9.89 -10.93 -11.25
C THR A 19 -9.25 -11.78 -10.15
N LEU A 20 -8.56 -12.85 -10.53
CA LEU A 20 -7.86 -13.72 -9.59
C LEU A 20 -6.77 -12.95 -8.82
N ALA A 21 -5.96 -12.15 -9.53
CA ALA A 21 -4.92 -11.32 -8.91
C ALA A 21 -5.51 -10.31 -7.91
N SER A 22 -6.61 -9.64 -8.29
CA SER A 22 -7.29 -8.67 -7.43
C SER A 22 -7.85 -9.32 -6.16
N VAL A 23 -8.48 -10.49 -6.28
CA VAL A 23 -8.99 -11.26 -5.14
C VAL A 23 -7.86 -11.68 -4.19
N LEU A 24 -6.72 -12.13 -4.72
CA LEU A 24 -5.55 -12.49 -3.92
C LEU A 24 -4.98 -11.30 -3.16
N LEU A 25 -4.85 -10.14 -3.83
CA LEU A 25 -4.41 -8.90 -3.19
C LEU A 25 -5.38 -8.46 -2.10
N TRP A 26 -6.69 -8.50 -2.37
CA TRP A 26 -7.72 -8.17 -1.40
C TRP A 26 -7.63 -9.01 -0.12
N ILE A 27 -7.46 -10.33 -0.26
CA ILE A 27 -7.30 -11.24 0.88
C ILE A 27 -6.03 -10.89 1.66
N ARG A 28 -4.90 -10.65 0.97
CA ARG A 28 -3.64 -10.29 1.62
C ARG A 28 -3.74 -8.97 2.38
N THR A 29 -4.35 -7.95 1.79
CA THR A 29 -4.55 -6.65 2.43
C THR A 29 -5.46 -6.78 3.66
N ARG A 30 -6.56 -7.54 3.57
CA ARG A 30 -7.43 -7.76 4.74
C ARG A 30 -6.72 -8.49 5.87
N ARG A 31 -5.91 -9.50 5.57
CA ARG A 31 -5.09 -10.19 6.59
C ARG A 31 -4.05 -9.26 7.20
N PHE A 32 -3.35 -8.49 6.38
CA PHE A 32 -2.38 -7.51 6.86
C PHE A 32 -3.02 -6.51 7.83
N VAL A 33 -4.19 -5.95 7.48
CA VAL A 33 -4.91 -5.01 8.35
C VAL A 33 -5.44 -5.69 9.62
N ALA A 34 -5.93 -6.94 9.53
CA ALA A 34 -6.43 -7.68 10.68
C ALA A 34 -5.31 -8.05 11.67
N GLU A 35 -4.10 -8.30 11.17
CA GLU A 35 -2.92 -8.66 11.98
C GLU A 35 -2.07 -7.43 12.35
N ALA A 36 -2.39 -6.25 11.82
CA ALA A 36 -1.67 -5.03 12.09
C ALA A 36 -1.83 -4.63 13.57
N LEU A 37 -0.69 -4.30 14.19
CA LEU A 37 -0.66 -3.76 15.54
C LEU A 37 -0.68 -2.23 15.47
N ARG A 38 -1.50 -1.61 16.31
CA ARG A 38 -1.48 -0.16 16.49
C ARG A 38 -0.14 0.22 17.14
N ALA A 39 0.64 1.04 16.46
CA ALA A 39 1.88 1.59 16.98
C ALA A 39 1.62 2.99 17.53
N GLU A 40 2.06 3.23 18.77
CA GLU A 40 2.16 4.58 19.32
C GLU A 40 3.55 5.12 19.02
N GLY A 41 3.62 6.36 18.52
CA GLY A 41 4.85 7.03 18.15
C GLY A 41 4.88 8.46 18.66
N THR A 42 6.08 9.01 18.81
CA THR A 42 6.32 10.39 19.23
C THR A 42 6.86 11.18 18.06
N VAL A 43 6.33 12.38 17.82
CA VAL A 43 6.92 13.32 16.86
C VAL A 43 8.28 13.79 17.40
N VAL A 44 9.34 13.57 16.64
CA VAL A 44 10.72 13.89 17.05
C VAL A 44 11.38 14.94 16.17
N GLY A 45 10.68 15.39 15.13
CA GLY A 45 11.16 16.40 14.20
C GLY A 45 10.14 16.70 13.12
N LEU A 46 10.51 17.62 12.24
CA LEU A 46 9.78 17.95 11.02
C LEU A 46 10.73 17.75 9.84
N ALA A 47 10.24 17.11 8.78
CA ALA A 47 10.92 17.02 7.51
C ALA A 47 10.37 18.10 6.58
N GLU A 48 11.26 18.85 5.93
CA GLU A 48 10.90 19.82 4.91
C GLU A 48 10.65 19.13 3.58
N GLY A 49 9.60 19.56 2.89
CA GLY A 49 9.27 19.18 1.53
C GLY A 49 8.90 20.39 0.69
N GLU A 50 8.92 20.24 -0.63
CA GLU A 50 8.42 21.25 -1.55
C GLU A 50 6.92 21.04 -1.78
N GLY A 51 6.13 22.07 -1.47
CA GLY A 51 4.73 22.17 -1.84
C GLY A 51 4.53 23.15 -2.99
N GLU A 52 3.35 23.06 -3.65
CA GLU A 52 3.00 23.86 -4.82
C GLU A 52 3.12 25.39 -4.62
N SER A 53 3.02 25.85 -3.37
CA SER A 53 3.08 27.29 -3.02
C SER A 53 4.16 27.62 -1.96
N GLY A 54 5.09 26.70 -1.68
CA GLY A 54 6.17 26.93 -0.70
C GLY A 54 6.58 25.68 0.07
N THR A 55 7.37 25.84 1.12
CA THR A 55 7.85 24.73 1.96
C THR A 55 6.72 24.14 2.79
N VAL A 56 6.55 22.82 2.72
CA VAL A 56 5.67 22.05 3.60
C VAL A 56 6.51 21.31 4.65
N TYR A 57 5.92 21.07 5.82
CA TYR A 57 6.58 20.37 6.91
C TYR A 57 5.76 19.14 7.29
N ALA A 58 6.37 17.96 7.18
CA ALA A 58 5.76 16.69 7.56
C ALA A 58 6.36 16.18 8.88
N PRO A 59 5.56 15.64 9.81
CA PRO A 59 6.07 15.14 11.09
C PRO A 59 6.93 13.89 10.90
N VAL A 60 8.10 13.88 11.52
CA VAL A 60 8.93 12.68 11.67
C VAL A 60 8.52 11.96 12.95
N VAL A 61 7.82 10.83 12.81
CA VAL A 61 7.29 10.04 13.92
C VAL A 61 8.25 8.90 14.25
N ARG A 62 8.71 8.84 15.51
CA ARG A 62 9.51 7.73 16.04
C ARG A 62 8.63 6.76 16.81
N PHE A 63 8.70 5.47 16.50
CA PHE A 63 7.94 4.43 17.21
C PHE A 63 8.77 3.17 17.44
N ARG A 64 8.30 2.30 18.35
CA ARG A 64 8.89 0.98 18.59
C ARG A 64 8.07 -0.09 17.86
N THR A 65 8.76 -0.99 17.18
CA THR A 65 8.16 -2.16 16.56
C THR A 65 7.93 -3.27 17.58
N ARG A 66 7.10 -4.27 17.24
CA ARG A 66 6.88 -5.46 18.07
C ARG A 66 8.18 -6.17 18.44
N GLY A 67 9.18 -6.14 17.55
CA GLY A 67 10.51 -6.72 17.79
C GLY A 67 11.45 -5.85 18.65
N GLY A 68 10.95 -4.75 19.23
CA GLY A 68 11.73 -3.83 20.05
C GLY A 68 12.59 -2.81 19.27
N GLY A 69 12.71 -2.96 17.95
CA GLY A 69 13.45 -2.03 17.10
C GLY A 69 12.77 -0.66 17.03
N VAL A 70 13.55 0.41 17.09
CA VAL A 70 13.08 1.79 16.91
C VAL A 70 13.12 2.15 15.43
N ARG A 71 12.03 2.70 14.90
CA ARG A 71 11.95 3.23 13.53
C ARG A 71 11.45 4.65 13.52
N GLN A 72 11.81 5.38 12.47
CA GLN A 72 11.27 6.69 12.15
C GLN A 72 10.50 6.60 10.84
N PHE A 73 9.38 7.31 10.78
CA PHE A 73 8.50 7.37 9.62
C PHE A 73 8.10 8.83 9.39
N THR A 74 8.09 9.21 8.12
CA THR A 74 7.56 10.49 7.64
C THR A 74 6.56 10.13 6.55
N ASP A 75 5.39 10.76 6.59
CA ASP A 75 4.40 10.60 5.52
C ASP A 75 5.02 11.15 4.20
N PRO A 76 5.02 10.36 3.10
CA PRO A 76 5.62 10.78 1.83
C PRO A 76 4.91 11.98 1.18
#